data_AF-A0A6A5W690-F1
#
_entry.id   AF-A0A6A5W690-F1
#
_cell.length_a   1.000
_cell.length_b   1.000
_cell.length_c   1.000
_cell.angle_alpha   90.00
_cell.angle_beta   90.00
_cell.angle_gamma   90.00
#
_symmetry.space_group_name_H-M   'P 1'
#
loop_
_entity.id
_entity.type
_entity.pdbx_description
1 polymer ?
#
loop_
_entity_poly.entity_id
_entity_poly.type
_entity_poly.pdbx_seq_one_letter_code
_entity_poly.pdbx_strand_id
1 'polypeptide(L)'
;MEEGRTEIKHLHVDIEDNPMEDLLMCLDGLCNWIASALSANSPEQSTTVLQDNERHKQIINHTDIRINRVLVHCIQGISRSGAIIVACLMRNSSSYDEALDVARQYRSAIAPNSGFAEQLRVWKRLDCSIYTMKTIGGKSHVELKQDYDNWKENRGILLSTREKDTEQKRKVMMMELAVKHLGTSL
;
A
#
# COMPACT_ATOMS: atom_id res chain seq x y z
N MET A 1 -10.72 9.21 38.20
CA MET A 1 -10.71 7.94 37.46
C MET A 1 -10.45 8.35 36.02
N GLU A 2 -9.21 8.27 35.56
CA GLU A 2 -8.89 8.61 34.15
C GLU A 2 -9.40 7.48 33.27
N GLU A 3 -10.36 7.81 32.41
CA GLU A 3 -10.86 6.94 31.35
C GLU A 3 -9.70 6.51 30.47
N GLY A 4 -9.59 5.19 30.24
CA GLY A 4 -8.51 4.58 29.48
C GLY A 4 -8.44 5.15 28.06
N ARG A 5 -7.50 6.06 27.82
CA ARG A 5 -7.16 6.51 26.47
C ARG A 5 -6.67 5.30 25.68
N THR A 6 -7.38 4.95 24.62
CA THR A 6 -6.88 4.05 23.59
C THR A 6 -5.62 4.68 22.99
N GLU A 7 -4.46 4.10 23.31
CA GLU A 7 -3.18 4.53 22.76
C GLU A 7 -3.16 4.31 21.25
N ILE A 8 -3.04 5.40 20.48
CA ILE A 8 -2.92 5.32 19.02
C ILE A 8 -1.45 5.10 18.68
N LYS A 9 -1.13 3.99 18.03
CA LYS A 9 0.22 3.69 17.54
C LYS A 9 0.45 4.40 16.21
N HIS A 10 1.56 5.13 16.08
CA HIS A 10 1.89 5.91 14.91
C HIS A 10 3.17 5.36 14.25
N LEU A 11 3.18 5.30 12.92
CA LEU A 11 4.37 5.08 12.10
C LEU A 11 4.48 6.21 11.09
N HIS A 12 5.58 6.97 11.16
CA HIS A 12 5.89 8.02 10.20
C HIS A 12 6.92 7.53 9.19
N VAL A 13 6.69 7.80 7.92
CA VAL A 13 7.63 7.52 6.84
C VAL A 13 7.94 8.83 6.13
N ASP A 14 9.22 9.17 6.12
CA ASP A 14 9.72 10.35 5.43
C ASP A 14 9.93 10.03 3.95
N ILE A 15 8.93 10.36 3.13
CA ILE A 15 8.96 10.18 1.67
C ILE A 15 8.25 11.34 0.98
N GLU A 16 8.93 11.96 0.04
CA GLU A 16 8.38 13.03 -0.79
C GLU A 16 7.45 12.47 -1.88
N ASP A 17 6.52 13.27 -2.38
CA ASP A 17 5.68 12.89 -3.52
C ASP A 17 6.39 13.15 -4.85
N ASN A 18 7.58 12.55 -4.99
CA ASN A 18 8.46 12.75 -6.11
C ASN A 18 8.65 11.40 -6.86
N PRO A 19 8.52 11.36 -8.21
CA PRO A 19 8.74 10.15 -8.98
C PRO A 19 10.10 9.45 -8.79
N MET A 20 11.11 10.19 -8.32
CA MET A 20 12.48 9.70 -8.10
C MET A 20 12.71 9.11 -6.70
N GLU A 21 11.74 9.25 -5.79
CA GLU A 21 11.84 8.68 -4.43
C GLU A 21 11.85 7.16 -4.45
N ASP A 22 12.57 6.54 -3.50
CA ASP A 22 12.64 5.09 -3.36
C ASP A 22 11.51 4.55 -2.47
N LEU A 23 10.30 4.50 -3.03
CA LEU A 23 9.14 3.91 -2.33
C LEU A 23 9.39 2.43 -1.99
N LEU A 24 10.02 1.67 -2.89
CA LEU A 24 10.24 0.23 -2.70
C LEU A 24 10.95 -0.10 -1.38
N MET A 25 11.92 0.72 -0.97
CA MET A 25 12.69 0.53 0.27
C MET A 25 11.81 0.45 1.53
N CYS A 26 10.69 1.16 1.56
CA CYS A 26 9.82 1.21 2.74
C CYS A 26 8.61 0.26 2.67
N LEU A 27 8.30 -0.31 1.50
CA LEU A 27 7.06 -1.08 1.29
C LEU A 27 6.97 -2.33 2.17
N ASP A 28 8.07 -3.07 2.32
CA ASP A 28 8.08 -4.29 3.14
C ASP A 28 7.67 -4.01 4.60
N GLY A 29 8.34 -3.04 5.22
CA GLY A 29 8.09 -2.63 6.60
C GLY A 29 6.69 -2.04 6.79
N LEU A 30 6.26 -1.18 5.88
CA LEU A 30 4.93 -0.56 5.91
C LEU A 30 3.81 -1.60 5.80
N CYS A 31 3.89 -2.48 4.82
CA CYS A 31 2.88 -3.51 4.61
C CYS A 31 2.84 -4.50 5.80
N ASN A 32 4.00 -4.85 6.37
CA ASN A 32 4.07 -5.69 7.58
C ASN A 32 3.45 -4.98 8.80
N TRP A 33 3.71 -3.70 8.97
CA TRP A 33 3.16 -2.91 10.08
C TRP A 33 1.63 -2.81 9.98
N ILE A 34 1.11 -2.51 8.79
CA ILE A 34 -0.35 -2.46 8.53
C ILE A 34 -0.97 -3.83 8.79
N ALA A 35 -0.40 -4.91 8.23
CA ALA A 35 -0.92 -6.26 8.41
C ALA A 35 -0.92 -6.68 9.89
N SER A 36 0.15 -6.38 10.63
CA SER A 36 0.26 -6.68 12.07
C SER A 36 -0.74 -5.88 12.91
N ALA A 37 -0.95 -4.61 12.59
CA ALA A 37 -1.94 -3.78 13.27
C ALA A 37 -3.37 -4.30 13.04
N LEU A 38 -3.68 -4.79 11.84
CA LEU A 38 -4.98 -5.39 11.52
C LEU A 38 -5.17 -6.79 12.13
N SER A 39 -4.11 -7.57 12.29
CA SER A 39 -4.18 -8.95 12.83
C SER A 39 -4.17 -9.02 14.35
N ALA A 40 -3.77 -7.95 15.04
CA ALA A 40 -3.64 -7.87 16.50
C ALA A 40 -4.98 -7.88 17.27
N ASN A 41 -6.00 -8.61 16.79
CA ASN A 41 -7.27 -8.83 17.48
C ASN A 41 -7.01 -9.62 18.78
N SER A 42 -6.54 -8.92 19.81
CA SER A 42 -6.42 -9.48 21.15
C SER A 42 -7.84 -9.67 21.73
N PRO A 43 -8.21 -10.86 22.21
CA PRO A 43 -9.33 -11.02 23.14
C PRO A 43 -8.93 -10.43 24.50
N GLU A 44 -8.67 -9.14 24.53
CA GLU A 44 -8.39 -8.40 25.76
C GLU A 44 -9.74 -7.92 26.31
N GLN A 45 -10.20 -8.64 27.34
CA GLN A 45 -11.36 -8.41 28.22
C GLN A 45 -12.60 -9.26 27.87
N SER A 46 -12.57 -10.53 28.31
CA SER A 46 -13.81 -11.18 28.75
C SER A 46 -14.25 -10.47 30.03
N THR A 47 -15.22 -9.58 29.93
CA THR A 47 -15.80 -8.92 31.11
C THR A 47 -16.97 -9.77 31.58
N THR A 48 -16.77 -10.53 32.66
CA THR A 48 -17.85 -11.28 33.31
C THR A 48 -18.70 -10.28 34.10
N VAL A 49 -19.87 -9.90 33.55
CA VAL A 49 -20.82 -9.06 34.27
C VAL A 49 -21.81 -9.97 34.99
N LEU A 50 -21.85 -9.90 36.33
CA LEU A 50 -22.94 -10.48 37.11
C LEU A 50 -24.10 -9.48 37.08
N GLN A 51 -25.18 -9.80 36.36
CA GLN A 51 -26.44 -9.08 36.55
C GLN A 51 -27.20 -9.72 37.71
N ASP A 52 -27.29 -9.01 38.83
CA ASP A 52 -28.14 -9.38 39.96
C ASP A 52 -29.60 -9.05 39.63
N ASN A 53 -30.29 -10.03 39.07
CA ASN A 53 -31.73 -10.10 39.11
C ASN A 53 -32.09 -11.13 40.19
N GLU A 54 -32.82 -10.70 41.23
CA GLU A 54 -33.17 -11.38 42.51
C GLU A 54 -33.65 -12.85 42.44
N ARG A 55 -33.69 -13.52 41.27
CA ARG A 55 -34.04 -14.94 41.13
C ARG A 55 -33.21 -15.76 40.12
N HIS A 56 -32.30 -15.20 39.33
CA HIS A 56 -31.48 -15.97 38.38
C HIS A 56 -30.11 -15.34 38.12
N LYS A 57 -29.02 -16.04 38.45
CA LYS A 57 -27.66 -15.69 38.00
C LYS A 57 -27.46 -16.17 36.56
N GLN A 58 -27.39 -15.25 35.61
CA GLN A 58 -26.89 -15.53 34.26
C GLN A 58 -25.47 -14.98 34.13
N ILE A 59 -24.53 -15.85 33.75
CA ILE A 59 -23.18 -15.44 33.35
C ILE A 59 -23.30 -14.94 31.92
N ILE A 60 -23.15 -13.63 31.72
CA ILE A 60 -23.09 -13.04 30.38
C ILE A 60 -21.61 -12.89 30.03
N ASN A 61 -21.10 -13.76 29.17
CA ASN A 61 -19.76 -13.59 28.60
C ASN A 61 -19.86 -12.54 27.49
N HIS A 62 -19.61 -11.26 27.81
CA HIS A 62 -19.35 -10.28 26.77
C HIS A 62 -17.91 -10.45 26.28
N THR A 63 -17.76 -11.04 25.10
CA THR A 63 -16.51 -10.95 24.34
C THR A 63 -16.54 -9.64 23.57
N ASP A 64 -15.91 -8.59 24.11
CA ASP A 64 -15.66 -7.38 23.34
C ASP A 64 -14.59 -7.69 22.29
N ILE A 65 -15.03 -7.98 21.07
CA ILE A 65 -14.12 -8.12 19.92
C ILE A 65 -13.62 -6.72 19.59
N ARG A 66 -12.42 -6.37 20.09
CA ARG A 66 -11.74 -5.14 19.67
C ARG A 66 -11.30 -5.27 18.22
N ILE A 67 -11.97 -4.56 17.32
CA ILE A 67 -11.59 -4.47 15.92
C ILE A 67 -10.51 -3.39 15.79
N ASN A 68 -9.29 -3.80 15.46
CA ASN A 68 -8.24 -2.84 15.13
C ASN A 68 -8.50 -2.16 13.79
N ARG A 69 -8.16 -0.88 13.71
CA ARG A 69 -8.29 -0.07 12.49
C ARG A 69 -6.98 0.65 12.22
N VAL A 70 -6.67 0.82 10.94
CA VAL A 70 -5.47 1.53 10.49
C VAL A 70 -5.90 2.67 9.57
N LEU A 71 -5.42 3.88 9.88
CA LEU A 71 -5.51 5.03 8.98
C LEU A 71 -4.17 5.21 8.27
N VAL A 72 -4.17 5.12 6.95
CA VAL A 72 -3.00 5.44 6.11
C VAL A 72 -3.29 6.75 5.39
N HIS A 73 -2.49 7.78 5.63
CA HIS A 73 -2.70 9.09 5.02
C HIS A 73 -1.39 9.71 4.52
N CYS A 74 -1.53 10.67 3.61
CA CYS A 74 -0.51 11.64 3.24
C CYS A 74 -1.17 13.02 3.21
N ILE A 75 -0.63 14.00 2.49
CA ILE A 75 -1.24 15.34 2.41
C ILE A 75 -2.62 15.29 1.73
N GLN A 76 -2.72 14.68 0.55
CA GLN A 76 -3.96 14.68 -0.26
C GLN A 76 -4.70 13.33 -0.26
N GLY A 77 -4.04 12.26 0.21
CA GLY A 77 -4.58 10.91 0.10
C GLY A 77 -4.71 10.41 -1.35
N ILE A 78 -3.87 10.90 -2.27
CA ILE A 78 -3.93 10.60 -3.72
C ILE A 78 -2.77 9.69 -4.12
N SER A 79 -1.53 10.15 -3.94
CA SER A 79 -0.33 9.48 -4.45
C SER A 79 0.36 8.61 -3.40
N ARG A 80 1.15 9.17 -2.47
CA ARG A 80 1.94 8.40 -1.45
C ARG A 80 1.13 7.35 -0.69
N SER A 81 0.10 7.77 0.05
CA SER A 81 -0.71 6.82 0.83
C SER A 81 -1.51 5.88 -0.08
N GLY A 82 -1.95 6.35 -1.25
CA GLY A 82 -2.59 5.51 -2.26
C GLY A 82 -1.67 4.41 -2.76
N ALA A 83 -0.39 4.73 -3.03
CA ALA A 83 0.62 3.78 -3.46
C ALA A 83 0.88 2.71 -2.40
N ILE A 84 0.95 3.09 -1.11
CA ILE A 84 1.12 2.15 0.00
C ILE A 84 -0.08 1.19 0.11
N ILE A 85 -1.31 1.70 -0.01
CA ILE A 85 -2.53 0.86 0.00
C ILE A 85 -2.54 -0.11 -1.18
N VAL A 86 -2.19 0.37 -2.39
CA VAL A 86 -2.06 -0.49 -3.57
C VAL A 86 -1.01 -1.58 -3.34
N ALA A 87 0.17 -1.26 -2.81
CA ALA A 87 1.20 -2.24 -2.47
C ALA A 87 0.71 -3.32 -1.49
N CYS A 88 -0.07 -2.93 -0.47
CA CYS A 88 -0.67 -3.86 0.49
C CYS A 88 -1.66 -4.81 -0.20
N LEU A 89 -2.51 -4.29 -1.09
CA LEU A 89 -3.47 -5.10 -1.84
C LEU A 89 -2.77 -6.09 -2.78
N MET A 90 -1.66 -5.69 -3.41
CA MET A 90 -0.87 -6.54 -4.31
C MET A 90 -0.28 -7.78 -3.62
N ARG A 91 -0.05 -7.74 -2.28
CA ARG A 91 0.38 -8.91 -1.50
C ARG A 91 -0.66 -10.04 -1.49
N ASN A 92 -1.92 -9.75 -1.79
CA ASN A 92 -2.97 -10.74 -1.98
C ASN A 92 -3.05 -11.23 -3.44
N SER A 93 -1.90 -11.36 -4.10
CA SER A 93 -1.72 -11.88 -5.46
C SER A 93 -2.24 -11.04 -6.63
N SER A 94 -2.79 -9.85 -6.40
CA SER A 94 -3.21 -8.95 -7.49
C SER A 94 -2.04 -8.37 -8.30
N SER A 95 -2.28 -8.09 -9.58
CA SER A 95 -1.45 -7.18 -10.38
C SER A 95 -1.57 -5.73 -9.90
N TYR A 96 -0.71 -4.83 -10.39
CA TYR A 96 -0.80 -3.41 -10.05
C TYR A 96 -2.15 -2.80 -10.46
N ASP A 97 -2.60 -3.05 -11.69
CA ASP A 97 -3.82 -2.44 -12.22
C ASP A 97 -5.07 -2.96 -11.48
N GLU A 98 -5.14 -4.26 -11.17
CA GLU A 98 -6.22 -4.84 -10.36
C GLU A 98 -6.25 -4.27 -8.93
N ALA A 99 -5.08 -4.17 -8.27
CA ALA A 99 -5.00 -3.62 -6.93
C ALA A 99 -5.37 -2.12 -6.90
N LEU A 100 -4.98 -1.38 -7.93
CA LEU A 100 -5.35 0.03 -8.10
C LEU A 100 -6.86 0.18 -8.30
N ASP A 101 -7.48 -0.66 -9.10
CA ASP A 101 -8.93 -0.64 -9.34
C ASP A 101 -9.70 -0.95 -8.06
N VAL A 102 -9.27 -1.95 -7.28
CA VAL A 102 -9.84 -2.23 -5.95
C VAL A 102 -9.71 -1.02 -5.04
N ALA A 103 -8.53 -0.39 -4.97
CA ALA A 103 -8.34 0.81 -4.15
C ALA A 103 -9.27 1.96 -4.60
N ARG A 104 -9.46 2.13 -5.91
CA ARG A 104 -10.32 3.16 -6.49
C ARG A 104 -11.81 2.93 -6.29
N GLN A 105 -12.26 1.70 -6.08
CA GLN A 105 -13.64 1.42 -5.68
C GLN A 105 -13.98 2.11 -4.34
N TYR A 106 -13.02 2.19 -3.42
CA TYR A 106 -13.20 2.84 -2.11
C TYR A 106 -12.77 4.31 -2.09
N ARG A 107 -11.81 4.70 -2.95
CA ARG A 107 -11.37 6.08 -3.12
C ARG A 107 -10.91 6.34 -4.55
N SER A 108 -11.84 6.80 -5.38
CA SER A 108 -11.64 7.06 -6.81
C SER A 108 -10.47 8.00 -7.13
N ALA A 109 -10.13 8.91 -6.21
CA ALA A 109 -9.02 9.85 -6.35
C ALA A 109 -7.62 9.22 -6.21
N ILE A 110 -7.49 7.94 -5.82
CA ILE A 110 -6.18 7.29 -5.71
C ILE A 110 -5.49 7.27 -7.08
N ALA A 111 -4.32 7.90 -7.13
CA ALA A 111 -3.49 7.99 -8.31
C ALA A 111 -2.03 8.17 -7.85
N PRO A 112 -1.28 7.06 -7.65
CA PRO A 112 0.17 7.12 -7.47
C PRO A 112 0.81 7.94 -8.59
N ASN A 113 1.82 8.75 -8.26
CA ASN A 113 2.62 9.42 -9.29
C ASN A 113 3.28 8.39 -10.25
N SER A 114 3.77 8.85 -11.40
CA SER A 114 4.34 7.97 -12.43
C SER A 114 5.46 7.08 -11.90
N GLY A 115 6.35 7.62 -11.07
CA GLY A 115 7.46 6.87 -10.49
C GLY A 115 6.99 5.80 -9.50
N PHE A 116 6.01 6.12 -8.65
CA PHE A 116 5.41 5.14 -7.74
C PHE A 116 4.62 4.07 -8.48
N ALA A 117 3.91 4.41 -9.55
CA ALA A 117 3.23 3.41 -10.39
C ALA A 117 4.23 2.42 -11.00
N GLU A 118 5.39 2.89 -11.50
CA GLU A 118 6.45 2.00 -11.99
C GLU A 118 7.06 1.15 -10.89
N GLN A 119 7.32 1.75 -9.74
CA GLN A 119 7.83 1.03 -8.57
C GLN A 119 6.85 -0.06 -8.13
N LEU A 120 5.54 0.17 -8.14
CA LEU A 120 4.56 -0.86 -7.80
C LEU A 120 4.55 -2.00 -8.84
N ARG A 121 4.80 -1.72 -10.12
CA ARG A 121 5.01 -2.79 -11.12
C ARG A 121 6.29 -3.58 -10.85
N VAL A 122 7.37 -2.93 -10.40
CA VAL A 122 8.61 -3.58 -9.96
C VAL A 122 8.35 -4.44 -8.73
N TRP A 123 7.61 -3.90 -7.75
CA TRP A 123 7.18 -4.60 -6.53
C TRP A 123 6.50 -5.92 -6.84
N LYS A 124 5.61 -5.96 -7.84
CA LYS A 124 4.99 -7.21 -8.28
C LYS A 124 6.01 -8.22 -8.83
N ARG A 125 6.96 -7.77 -9.66
CA ARG A 125 8.01 -8.64 -10.22
C ARG A 125 8.96 -9.17 -9.16
N LEU A 126 9.12 -8.44 -8.06
CA LEU A 126 9.86 -8.85 -6.88
C LEU A 126 9.01 -9.65 -5.89
N ASP A 127 7.88 -10.23 -6.31
CA ASP A 127 6.98 -11.01 -5.43
C ASP A 127 6.57 -10.28 -4.15
N CYS A 128 6.37 -8.96 -4.25
CA CYS A 128 6.03 -8.10 -3.12
C CYS A 128 7.02 -8.17 -1.94
N SER A 129 8.32 -8.33 -2.24
CA SER A 129 9.41 -8.09 -1.28
C SER A 129 10.71 -7.79 -2.00
N ILE A 130 11.44 -6.75 -1.56
CA ILE A 130 12.79 -6.46 -2.09
C ILE A 130 13.87 -7.37 -1.50
N TYR A 131 13.51 -8.22 -0.53
CA TYR A 131 14.45 -9.06 0.19
C TYR A 131 14.34 -10.53 -0.21
N THR A 132 15.45 -11.26 -0.08
CA THR A 132 15.51 -12.72 -0.18
C THR A 132 16.21 -13.30 1.05
N MET A 133 15.90 -14.56 1.33
CA MET A 133 16.48 -15.32 2.43
C MET A 133 17.52 -16.30 1.89
N LYS A 134 18.76 -16.20 2.36
CA LYS A 134 19.81 -17.18 2.10
C LYS A 134 20.19 -17.92 3.37
N THR A 135 20.43 -19.22 3.25
CA THR A 135 20.97 -20.02 4.35
C THR A 135 22.46 -20.23 4.14
N ILE A 136 23.28 -19.70 5.03
CA ILE A 136 24.75 -19.85 4.99
C ILE A 136 25.17 -20.49 6.32
N GLY A 137 25.77 -21.68 6.24
CA GLY A 137 26.23 -22.41 7.45
C GLY A 137 25.12 -22.70 8.47
N GLY A 138 23.88 -22.93 8.02
CA GLY A 138 22.73 -23.20 8.89
C GLY A 138 22.09 -21.94 9.52
N LYS A 139 22.61 -20.74 9.24
CA LYS A 139 22.00 -19.47 9.66
C LYS A 139 21.27 -18.82 8.50
N SER A 140 20.10 -18.27 8.80
CA SER A 140 19.29 -17.49 7.87
C SER A 140 19.77 -16.05 7.81
N HIS A 141 20.04 -15.55 6.61
CA HIS A 141 20.44 -14.18 6.32
C HIS A 141 19.45 -13.52 5.36
N VAL A 142 19.03 -12.29 5.68
CA VAL A 142 18.21 -11.43 4.81
C VAL A 142 19.16 -10.57 3.98
N GLU A 143 18.95 -10.51 2.68
CA GLU A 143 19.69 -9.64 1.76
C GLU A 143 18.75 -9.06 0.70
N LEU A 144 19.17 -7.99 0.02
CA LEU A 144 18.42 -7.40 -1.10
C LEU A 144 18.43 -8.35 -2.31
N LYS A 145 17.33 -8.37 -3.06
CA LYS A 145 17.26 -9.07 -4.34
C LYS A 145 18.11 -8.33 -5.37
N GLN A 146 18.89 -9.09 -6.15
CA GLN A 146 19.69 -8.53 -7.25
C GLN A 146 18.85 -7.71 -8.24
N ASP A 147 17.61 -8.12 -8.49
CA ASP A 147 16.68 -7.41 -9.37
C ASP A 147 16.28 -6.02 -8.83
N TYR A 148 16.24 -5.86 -7.50
CA TYR A 148 16.04 -4.55 -6.88
C TYR A 148 17.28 -3.66 -7.04
N ASP A 149 18.48 -4.20 -6.81
CA ASP A 149 19.74 -3.44 -7.00
C ASP A 149 19.89 -2.99 -8.45
N ASN A 150 19.66 -3.91 -9.41
CA ASN A 150 19.67 -3.61 -10.84
C ASN A 150 18.64 -2.52 -11.19
N TRP A 151 17.43 -2.57 -10.62
CA TRP A 151 16.44 -1.52 -10.82
C TRP A 151 16.93 -0.17 -10.24
N LYS A 152 17.49 -0.19 -9.03
CA LYS A 152 17.92 1.01 -8.31
C LYS A 152 19.01 1.77 -9.06
N GLU A 153 19.98 1.06 -9.62
CA GLU A 153 21.05 1.64 -10.44
C GLU A 153 20.51 2.28 -11.72
N ASN A 154 19.48 1.68 -12.33
CA ASN A 154 18.98 2.08 -13.66
C ASN A 154 17.72 2.97 -13.62
N ARG A 155 17.16 3.25 -12.44
CA ARG A 155 15.84 3.89 -12.30
C ARG A 155 15.75 5.27 -12.94
N GLY A 156 16.81 6.07 -12.89
CA GLY A 156 16.83 7.41 -13.49
C GLY A 156 16.69 7.39 -15.02
N ILE A 157 17.35 6.43 -15.66
CA ILE A 157 17.26 6.22 -17.12
C ILE A 157 15.87 5.67 -17.47
N LEU A 158 15.37 4.73 -16.68
CA LEU A 158 14.07 4.10 -16.91
C LEU A 158 12.92 5.13 -16.84
N LEU A 159 12.93 5.99 -15.82
CA LEU A 159 11.91 7.02 -15.64
C LEU A 159 11.94 8.05 -16.77
N SER A 160 13.13 8.55 -17.12
CA SER A 160 13.26 9.53 -18.22
C SER A 160 12.86 8.97 -19.59
N THR A 161 13.10 7.68 -19.85
CA THR A 161 12.70 7.02 -21.09
C THR A 161 11.17 6.89 -21.17
N ARG A 162 10.52 6.46 -20.08
CA ARG A 162 9.05 6.35 -20.04
C ARG A 162 8.31 7.68 -20.12
N GLU A 163 8.87 8.74 -19.55
CA GLU A 163 8.31 10.09 -19.67
C GLU A 163 8.29 10.52 -21.15
N LYS A 164 9.38 10.27 -21.89
CA LYS A 164 9.44 10.51 -23.33
C LYS A 164 8.41 9.68 -24.10
N ASP A 165 8.26 8.40 -23.77
CA ASP A 165 7.26 7.53 -24.43
C ASP A 165 5.83 7.99 -24.15
N THR A 166 5.55 8.40 -22.91
CA THR A 166 4.22 8.88 -22.51
C THR A 166 3.89 10.19 -23.22
N GLU A 167 4.85 11.10 -23.31
CA GLU A 167 4.72 12.35 -24.04
C GLU A 167 4.53 12.09 -25.54
N GLN A 168 5.26 11.15 -26.12
CA GLN A 168 5.10 10.77 -27.51
C GLN A 168 3.71 10.18 -27.78
N LYS A 169 3.20 9.31 -26.91
CA LYS A 169 1.82 8.77 -27.01
C LYS A 169 0.76 9.86 -26.93
N ARG A 170 0.93 10.84 -26.03
CA ARG A 170 0.04 12.01 -25.93
C ARG A 170 0.04 12.84 -27.22
N LYS A 171 1.22 13.10 -27.79
CA LYS A 171 1.35 13.81 -29.07
C LYS A 171 0.67 13.07 -30.22
N VAL A 172 0.87 11.76 -30.33
CA VAL A 172 0.21 10.93 -31.35
C VAL A 172 -1.31 10.95 -31.18
N MET A 173 -1.82 10.77 -29.96
CA MET A 173 -3.26 10.82 -29.69
C MET A 173 -3.87 12.19 -30.02
N MET A 174 -3.20 13.29 -29.68
CA MET A 174 -3.65 14.64 -30.03
C MET A 174 -3.65 14.87 -31.54
N MET A 175 -2.64 14.36 -32.25
CA MET A 175 -2.57 14.43 -33.70
C MET A 175 -3.70 13.64 -34.37
N GLU A 176 -4.01 12.43 -33.89
CA GLU A 176 -5.14 11.65 -34.36
C GLU A 176 -6.49 12.35 -34.13
N LEU A 177 -6.67 12.99 -32.96
CA LEU A 177 -7.89 13.77 -32.66
C LEU A 177 -8.03 14.99 -33.56
N ALA A 178 -6.94 15.69 -33.87
CA ALA A 178 -6.92 16.82 -34.78
C ALA A 178 -7.25 16.40 -36.22
N VAL A 179 -6.70 15.28 -36.70
CA VAL A 179 -7.01 14.72 -38.03
C VAL A 179 -8.49 14.34 -38.14
N LYS A 180 -9.08 13.74 -37.10
CA LYS A 180 -10.52 13.41 -37.07
C LYS A 180 -11.43 14.65 -37.16
N HIS A 181 -11.03 15.77 -36.56
CA HIS A 181 -11.80 17.03 -36.62
C HIS A 181 -11.64 17.74 -37.98
N LEU A 182 -10.51 17.59 -38.65
CA LEU A 182 -10.29 18.18 -39.98
C LEU A 182 -10.93 17.35 -41.11
N GLY A 183 -11.11 16.04 -40.91
CA GLY A 183 -11.72 15.14 -41.91
C GLY A 183 -13.26 15.10 -41.93
N THR A 184 -13.94 15.85 -41.07
CA THR A 184 -15.42 15.87 -40.96
C THR A 184 -16.08 17.11 -41.60
N SER A 185 -15.33 17.91 -42.37
CA SER A 185 -15.81 19.12 -43.06
C SER A 185 -15.93 18.99 -44.59
N LEU A 186 -16.19 17.78 -45.12
CA LEU A 186 -16.52 17.56 -46.53
C LEU A 186 -17.92 16.94 -46.68
#